data_AF-C5T4P0-F1
#
_entry.id   AF-C5T4P0-F1
#
_cell.length_a   1.000
_cell.length_b   1.000
_cell.length_c   1.000
_cell.angle_alpha   90.00
_cell.angle_beta   90.00
_cell.angle_gamma   90.00
#
_symmetry.space_group_name_H-M   'P 1'
#
loop_
_entity.id
_entity.type
_entity.pdbx_description
1 polymer ?
#
loop_
_entity_poly.entity_id
_entity_poly.type
_entity_poly.pdbx_seq_one_letter_code
_entity_poly.pdbx_strand_id
1 'polypeptide(L)'
;QAIARGDVAALGDWAPAQVIDALQKLCHDLLAARVGAAPRYFAMADLPKPPPLGALTRWSRALVKEARTADHPFNAGLMLEALVAQARNTLHSRH
;
A
#
# COMPACT_ATOMS: atom_id res chain seq x y z
N GLN A 1 -3.57 10.28 2.02
CA GLN A 1 -4.64 10.78 1.12
C GLN A 1 -4.34 10.56 -0.38
N ALA A 2 -3.13 10.84 -0.88
CA ALA A 2 -2.76 10.63 -2.30
C ALA A 2 -2.92 9.17 -2.78
N ILE A 3 -2.40 8.19 -2.02
CA ILE A 3 -2.54 6.76 -2.32
C ILE A 3 -4.00 6.30 -2.44
N ALA A 4 -4.87 6.77 -1.54
CA ALA A 4 -6.31 6.45 -1.58
C ALA A 4 -7.00 7.01 -2.84
N ARG A 5 -6.52 8.16 -3.35
CA ARG A 5 -7.01 8.75 -4.60
C ARG A 5 -6.39 8.13 -5.85
N GLY A 6 -5.35 7.30 -5.71
CA GLY A 6 -4.61 6.74 -6.83
C GLY A 6 -3.68 7.75 -7.50
N ASP A 7 -3.21 8.75 -6.76
CA ASP A 7 -2.36 9.82 -7.29
C ASP A 7 -0.90 9.35 -7.37
N VAL A 8 -0.49 8.91 -8.56
CA VAL A 8 0.87 8.42 -8.86
C VAL A 8 1.88 9.57 -8.86
N ALA A 9 1.47 10.79 -9.23
CA ALA A 9 2.36 11.94 -9.32
C ALA A 9 2.94 12.34 -7.96
N ALA A 10 2.20 12.08 -6.87
CA ALA A 10 2.69 12.25 -5.50
C ALA A 10 3.87 11.34 -5.13
N LEU A 11 4.22 10.36 -5.97
CA LEU A 11 5.33 9.42 -5.78
C LEU A 11 6.43 9.58 -6.84
N GLY A 12 6.39 10.63 -7.68
CA GLY A 12 7.26 10.78 -8.85
C GLY A 12 8.77 10.71 -8.54
N ASP A 13 9.18 11.10 -7.34
CA ASP A 13 10.59 11.10 -6.91
C ASP A 13 10.99 9.82 -6.16
N TRP A 14 10.08 8.86 -5.98
CA TRP A 14 10.32 7.67 -5.17
C TRP A 14 10.71 6.46 -6.02
N ALA A 15 11.72 5.73 -5.58
CA ALA A 15 12.03 4.42 -6.15
C ALA A 15 10.91 3.42 -5.81
N PRO A 16 10.63 2.43 -6.69
CA PRO A 16 9.60 1.42 -6.43
C PRO A 16 9.78 0.70 -5.08
N ALA A 17 11.02 0.41 -4.67
CA ALA A 17 11.32 -0.19 -3.38
C ALA A 17 10.85 0.68 -2.19
N GLN A 18 11.02 2.00 -2.27
CA GLN A 18 10.56 2.93 -1.23
C GLN A 18 9.03 2.98 -1.17
N VAL A 19 8.37 2.95 -2.33
CA VAL A 19 6.91 2.91 -2.40
C VAL A 19 6.37 1.61 -1.81
N ILE A 20 6.98 0.47 -2.15
CA ILE A 20 6.58 -0.82 -1.58
C ILE A 20 6.75 -0.83 -0.06
N ASP A 21 7.86 -0.35 0.48
CA ASP A 21 8.09 -0.25 1.92
C ASP A 21 6.99 0.60 2.61
N ALA A 22 6.66 1.77 2.06
CA ALA A 22 5.59 2.61 2.59
C ALA A 22 4.21 1.92 2.51
N LEU A 23 3.91 1.24 1.41
CA LEU A 23 2.65 0.50 1.26
C LEU A 23 2.57 -0.71 2.19
N GLN A 24 3.69 -1.39 2.47
CA GLN A 24 3.74 -2.49 3.45
C GLN A 24 3.48 -1.98 4.86
N LYS A 25 4.06 -0.84 5.25
CA LYS A 25 3.80 -0.17 6.54
C LYS A 25 2.33 0.25 6.66
N LEU A 26 1.76 0.79 5.59
CA LEU A 26 0.35 1.18 5.56
C LEU A 26 -0.55 -0.05 5.70
N CYS A 27 -0.27 -1.12 4.95
CA CYS A 27 -1.02 -2.37 5.04
C CYS A 27 -0.94 -2.97 6.46
N HIS A 28 0.23 -2.93 7.10
CA HIS A 28 0.42 -3.38 8.48
C HIS A 28 -0.47 -2.60 9.45
N ASP A 29 -0.45 -1.26 9.39
CA ASP A 29 -1.22 -0.44 10.31
C ASP A 29 -2.73 -0.56 10.09
N LEU A 30 -3.17 -0.78 8.84
CA LEU A 30 -4.57 -1.09 8.55
C LEU A 30 -4.98 -2.48 9.06
N LEU A 31 -4.08 -3.47 9.03
CA LEU A 31 -4.32 -4.78 9.65
C LEU A 31 -4.46 -4.64 11.17
N ALA A 32 -3.56 -3.89 11.82
CA ALA A 32 -3.61 -3.62 13.25
C ALA A 32 -4.91 -2.90 13.63
N ALA A 33 -5.25 -1.81 12.94
CA ALA A 33 -6.48 -1.06 13.17
C ALA A 33 -7.74 -1.93 12.94
N ARG A 34 -7.73 -2.85 11.95
CA ARG A 34 -8.87 -3.73 11.66
C ARG A 34 -9.18 -4.71 12.80
N VAL A 35 -8.17 -5.08 13.59
CA VAL A 35 -8.32 -5.97 14.76
C VAL A 35 -8.37 -5.20 16.09
N GLY A 36 -8.48 -3.86 16.05
CA GLY A 36 -8.58 -3.01 17.24
C GLY A 36 -7.25 -2.70 17.92
N ALA A 37 -6.11 -3.01 17.29
CA ALA A 37 -4.78 -2.67 17.79
C ALA A 37 -4.35 -1.26 17.31
N ALA A 38 -3.39 -0.67 18.02
CA ALA A 38 -2.81 0.62 17.65
C ALA A 38 -1.86 0.50 16.44
N PRO A 39 -1.92 1.41 15.47
CA PRO A 39 -0.95 1.58 14.39
C PRO A 39 0.47 1.80 14.92
N ARG A 40 1.48 1.37 14.15
CA ARG A 40 2.90 1.49 14.52
C ARG A 40 3.62 2.59 13.74
N TYR A 41 3.28 2.81 12.48
CA TYR A 41 4.03 3.65 11.55
C TYR A 41 3.33 4.99 11.27
N PHE A 42 2.00 5.00 11.22
CA PHE A 42 1.20 6.18 10.92
C PHE A 42 0.29 6.56 12.10
N ALA A 43 -0.02 7.85 12.21
CA ALA A 43 -1.02 8.29 13.18
C ALA A 43 -2.41 7.77 12.79
N MET A 44 -3.19 7.32 13.79
CA MET A 44 -4.53 6.80 13.57
C MET A 44 -5.43 7.76 12.79
N ALA A 45 -5.30 9.07 13.02
CA ALA A 45 -6.09 10.11 12.35
C ALA A 45 -5.79 10.25 10.85
N ASP A 46 -4.61 9.82 10.41
CA ASP A 46 -4.17 9.90 9.01
C ASP A 46 -4.48 8.63 8.22
N LEU A 47 -4.89 7.56 8.91
CA LEU A 47 -5.23 6.29 8.28
C LEU A 47 -6.64 6.34 7.65
N PRO A 48 -6.80 5.78 6.45
CA PRO A 48 -8.13 5.54 5.91
C PRO A 48 -8.87 4.49 6.74
N LYS A 49 -10.19 4.43 6.60
CA LYS A 49 -10.99 3.37 7.20
C LYS A 49 -10.44 1.99 6.77
N PRO A 50 -10.11 1.08 7.70
CA PRO A 50 -9.53 -0.21 7.36
C PRO A 50 -10.47 -1.06 6.47
N PRO A 51 -9.99 -1.55 5.31
CA PRO A 51 -10.70 -2.51 4.48
C PRO A 51 -10.92 -3.87 5.17
N PRO A 52 -11.70 -4.80 4.57
CA PRO A 52 -11.83 -6.17 5.06
C PRO A 52 -10.48 -6.88 5.22
N LEU A 53 -10.37 -7.72 6.25
CA LEU A 53 -9.12 -8.42 6.60
C LEU A 53 -8.60 -9.31 5.44
N GLY A 54 -9.52 -9.92 4.69
CA GLY A 54 -9.17 -10.73 3.51
C GLY A 54 -8.51 -9.91 2.40
N ALA A 55 -8.96 -8.68 2.15
CA ALA A 55 -8.35 -7.78 1.17
C ALA A 55 -6.94 -7.36 1.61
N LEU A 56 -6.78 -6.98 2.89
CA LEU A 56 -5.50 -6.57 3.45
C LEU A 56 -4.46 -7.71 3.45
N THR A 57 -4.82 -8.93 3.82
CA THR A 57 -3.89 -10.07 3.82
C THR A 57 -3.47 -10.50 2.42
N ARG A 58 -4.37 -10.45 1.43
CA ARG A 58 -4.01 -10.65 0.01
C ARG A 58 -3.06 -9.55 -0.47
N TRP A 59 -3.35 -8.30 -0.12
CA TRP A 59 -2.51 -7.17 -0.50
C TRP A 59 -1.10 -7.26 0.10
N SER A 60 -0.97 -7.62 1.38
CA SER A 60 0.32 -7.86 2.03
C SER A 60 1.18 -8.88 1.26
N ARG A 61 0.59 -10.01 0.85
CA ARG A 61 1.32 -11.03 0.06
C ARG A 61 1.73 -10.50 -1.31
N ALA A 62 0.87 -9.71 -1.96
CA ALA A 62 1.19 -9.12 -3.24
C ALA A 62 2.38 -8.15 -3.12
N LEU A 63 2.39 -7.27 -2.12
CA LEU A 63 3.50 -6.35 -1.86
C LEU A 63 4.83 -7.09 -1.57
N VAL A 64 4.79 -8.21 -0.85
CA VAL A 64 5.98 -9.06 -0.63
C VAL A 64 6.49 -9.67 -1.93
N LYS A 65 5.60 -10.02 -2.86
CA LYS A 65 6.00 -10.51 -4.19
C LYS A 65 6.64 -9.39 -5.02
N GLU A 66 6.02 -8.22 -5.07
CA GLU A 66 6.53 -7.06 -5.83
C GLU A 66 7.90 -6.59 -5.31
N ALA A 67 8.13 -6.67 -3.99
CA ALA A 67 9.41 -6.30 -3.37
C ALA A 67 10.62 -7.05 -3.98
N ARG A 68 10.42 -8.28 -4.49
CA ARG A 68 11.52 -9.11 -5.03
C ARG A 68 12.15 -8.54 -6.29
N THR A 69 11.42 -7.72 -7.04
CA THR A 69 11.87 -7.13 -8.30
C THR A 69 12.02 -5.62 -8.22
N ALA A 70 11.87 -5.03 -7.04
CA ALA A 70 11.80 -3.59 -6.85
C ALA A 70 13.15 -2.87 -7.04
N ASP A 71 14.26 -3.56 -6.79
CA ASP A 71 15.61 -3.01 -6.99
C ASP A 71 16.01 -2.97 -8.48
N HIS A 72 15.48 -3.90 -9.28
CA HIS A 72 15.79 -4.02 -10.71
C HIS A 72 14.50 -4.26 -11.53
N PRO A 73 13.58 -3.29 -11.57
CA PRO A 73 12.33 -3.44 -12.28
C PRO A 73 12.55 -3.33 -13.79
N PHE A 74 11.83 -4.13 -14.58
CA PHE A 74 11.83 -4.00 -16.05
C PHE A 74 11.36 -2.62 -16.52
N ASN A 75 10.40 -2.03 -15.80
CA ASN A 75 9.94 -0.66 -16.01
C ASN A 75 9.46 -0.07 -14.67
N ALA A 76 10.23 0.88 -14.12
CA ALA A 76 9.95 1.49 -12.83
C ALA A 76 8.62 2.28 -12.82
N GLY A 77 8.34 3.04 -13.88
CA GLY A 77 7.12 3.86 -13.98
C GLY A 77 5.86 3.00 -13.98
N LEU A 78 5.83 1.94 -14.81
CA LEU A 78 4.71 1.01 -14.84
C LEU A 78 4.52 0.28 -13.50
N MET A 79 5.62 -0.06 -12.82
CA MET A 79 5.55 -0.67 -11.49
C MET A 79 4.90 0.30 -10.47
N LEU A 80 5.26 1.59 -10.50
CA LEU A 80 4.63 2.60 -9.64
C LEU A 80 3.13 2.73 -9.90
N GLU A 81 2.73 2.82 -11.18
CA GLU A 81 1.32 2.85 -11.55
C GLU A 81 0.56 1.62 -11.04
N ALA A 82 1.14 0.43 -11.21
CA ALA A 82 0.55 -0.82 -10.74
C ALA A 82 0.41 -0.87 -9.21
N LEU A 83 1.43 -0.42 -8.47
CA LEU A 83 1.42 -0.36 -7.00
C LEU A 83 0.32 0.59 -6.49
N VAL A 84 0.19 1.76 -7.11
CA VAL A 84 -0.83 2.76 -6.75
C VAL A 84 -2.24 2.26 -7.08
N ALA A 85 -2.43 1.64 -8.25
CA ALA A 85 -3.70 1.03 -8.63
C ALA A 85 -4.10 -0.09 -7.66
N GLN A 86 -3.16 -0.97 -7.30
CA GLN A 86 -3.38 -2.03 -6.32
C GLN A 86 -3.77 -1.48 -4.95
N ALA A 87 -3.07 -0.44 -4.47
CA ALA A 87 -3.38 0.19 -3.20
C ALA A 87 -4.79 0.80 -3.20
N ARG A 88 -5.15 1.59 -4.23
CA ARG A 88 -6.49 2.16 -4.37
C ARG A 88 -7.58 1.08 -4.38
N ASN A 89 -7.37 0.00 -5.13
CA ASN A 89 -8.33 -1.11 -5.20
C ASN A 89 -8.53 -1.78 -3.84
N THR A 90 -7.45 -2.04 -3.09
CA THR A 90 -7.55 -2.60 -1.74
C THR A 90 -8.28 -1.66 -0.80
N LEU A 91 -7.94 -0.36 -0.81
CA LEU A 91 -8.53 0.64 0.08
C LEU A 91 -10.03 0.85 -0.16
N HIS A 92 -10.53 0.61 -1.37
CA HIS A 92 -11.94 0.68 -1.71
C HIS A 92 -12.66 -0.68 -1.71
N SER A 93 -12.00 -1.75 -1.29
CA SER A 93 -12.61 -3.09 -1.21
C SER A 93 -13.73 -3.12 -0.15
N ARG A 94 -14.89 -3.68 -0.52
CA ARG A 94 -16.10 -3.74 0.34
C ARG A 94 -16.42 -5.13 0.87
N HIS A 95 -15.74 -6.17 0.37
CA HIS A 95 -15.98 -7.59 0.66
C HIS A 95 -14.67 -8.35 0.86
#